data_AF-C8PJM2-F1
#
_entry.id   AF-C8PJM2-F1
#
_cell.length_a   1.000
_cell.length_b   1.000
_cell.length_c   1.000
_cell.angle_alpha   90.00
_cell.angle_beta   90.00
_cell.angle_gamma   90.00
#
_symmetry.space_group_name_H-M   'P 1'
#
loop_
_entity.id
_entity.type
_entity.pdbx_description
1 polymer ?
#
loop_
_entity_poly.entity_id
_entity_poly.type
_entity_poly.pdbx_seq_one_letter_code
_entity_poly.pdbx_strand_id
1 'polypeptide(L)'
;MLGRIEGFTGRSIDGKKSRIMALQDVAQSISGLILACFMLCHMIFTGTILIGKGAFEGVVHFAEPGGIYFVTNIVAFVIFVIFVVHAFLAMRKFPANYAAYRAFKAHKMRMKHCDTTLWWFQFWTGFLLFFFAAAHILTIVFGPKITADLAIARFGQLHLFYFVLLIFVVTHASIGIYRLYMKWISIDGTKAEIQRKRALIKKTVFIVWGAFFLLSIIADFKWLSLE
;
A
#
# COMPACT_ATOMS: atom_id res chain seq x y z
N MET A 1 -1.41 -29.44 -23.07
CA MET A 1 -0.48 -29.23 -24.22
C MET A 1 -0.11 -27.76 -24.43
N LEU A 2 -1.05 -26.81 -24.41
CA LEU A 2 -0.81 -25.38 -24.67
C LEU A 2 0.35 -24.75 -23.87
N GLY A 3 0.44 -24.99 -22.56
CA GLY A 3 1.54 -24.46 -21.73
C GLY A 3 2.92 -25.08 -22.00
N ARG A 4 2.98 -26.28 -22.62
CA ARG A 4 4.27 -26.93 -22.94
C ARG A 4 4.94 -26.26 -24.13
N ILE A 5 4.18 -25.91 -25.17
CA ILE A 5 4.73 -25.26 -26.39
C ILE A 5 5.32 -23.90 -26.04
N GLU A 6 4.60 -23.07 -25.27
CA GLU A 6 5.11 -21.77 -24.82
C GLU A 6 6.33 -21.91 -23.92
N GLY A 7 6.35 -22.91 -23.02
CA GLY A 7 7.48 -23.17 -22.13
C GLY A 7 8.79 -23.49 -22.85
N PHE A 8 8.74 -24.21 -23.97
CA PHE A 8 9.94 -24.56 -24.76
C PHE A 8 10.30 -23.52 -25.83
N THR A 9 9.31 -22.87 -26.45
CA THR A 9 9.53 -22.00 -27.63
C THR A 9 9.47 -20.51 -27.31
N GLY A 10 8.96 -20.13 -26.12
CA GLY A 10 8.72 -18.74 -25.74
C GLY A 10 7.57 -18.06 -26.52
N ARG A 11 6.80 -18.83 -27.31
CA ARG A 11 5.68 -18.33 -28.12
C ARG A 11 4.45 -19.23 -27.99
N SER A 12 3.26 -18.65 -28.19
CA SER A 12 2.02 -19.41 -28.26
C SER A 12 1.99 -20.29 -29.52
N ILE A 13 1.00 -21.20 -29.57
CA ILE A 13 0.78 -22.08 -30.73
C ILE A 13 0.56 -21.27 -32.03
N ASP A 14 0.03 -20.06 -31.93
CA ASP A 14 -0.18 -19.14 -33.05
C ASP A 14 1.06 -18.28 -33.38
N GLY A 15 2.22 -18.58 -32.80
CA GLY A 15 3.48 -17.85 -32.99
C GLY A 15 3.53 -16.45 -32.34
N LYS A 16 2.54 -16.12 -31.49
CA LYS A 16 2.43 -14.81 -30.81
C LYS A 16 3.12 -14.84 -29.43
N LYS A 17 3.49 -13.66 -28.94
CA LYS A 17 3.96 -13.49 -27.56
C LYS A 17 2.79 -13.60 -26.59
N SER A 18 3.04 -14.20 -25.43
CA SER A 18 2.04 -14.30 -24.37
C SER A 18 1.69 -12.94 -23.77
N ARG A 19 0.41 -12.78 -23.44
CA ARG A 19 -0.12 -11.55 -22.84
C ARG A 19 0.00 -11.54 -21.32
N ILE A 20 0.44 -12.64 -20.71
CA ILE A 20 0.48 -12.79 -19.25
C ILE A 20 1.31 -11.69 -18.57
N MET A 21 2.41 -11.25 -19.19
CA MET A 21 3.25 -10.19 -18.64
C MET A 21 2.53 -8.85 -18.60
N ALA A 22 1.73 -8.53 -19.62
CA ALA A 22 0.92 -7.32 -19.66
C ALA A 22 -0.22 -7.38 -18.61
N LEU A 23 -0.89 -8.52 -18.51
CA LEU A 23 -1.94 -8.74 -17.51
C LEU A 23 -1.39 -8.63 -16.08
N GLN A 24 -0.22 -9.20 -15.81
CA GLN A 24 0.43 -9.11 -14.50
C GLN A 24 0.86 -7.67 -14.16
N ASP A 25 1.27 -6.87 -15.15
CA ASP A 25 1.63 -5.47 -14.91
C ASP A 25 0.40 -4.58 -14.64
N VAL A 26 -0.72 -4.86 -15.30
CA VAL A 26 -2.03 -4.24 -14.99
C VAL A 26 -2.51 -4.66 -13.61
N ALA A 27 -2.51 -5.96 -13.30
CA ALA A 27 -2.94 -6.50 -12.02
C ALA A 27 -2.11 -5.95 -10.84
N GLN A 28 -0.79 -5.80 -11.02
CA GLN A 28 0.07 -5.18 -10.00
C GLN A 28 -0.33 -3.72 -9.73
N SER A 29 -0.69 -2.99 -10.78
CA SER A 29 -1.08 -1.59 -10.70
C SER A 29 -2.47 -1.39 -10.09
N ILE A 30 -3.45 -2.21 -10.48
CA ILE A 30 -4.81 -2.17 -9.92
C ILE A 30 -4.81 -2.59 -8.45
N SER A 31 -4.15 -3.69 -8.09
CA SER A 31 -4.06 -4.12 -6.69
C SER A 31 -3.40 -3.06 -5.81
N GLY A 32 -2.33 -2.40 -6.30
CA GLY A 32 -1.70 -1.29 -5.57
C GLY A 32 -2.61 -0.07 -5.41
N LEU A 33 -3.44 0.24 -6.41
CA LEU A 33 -4.43 1.31 -6.32
C LEU A 33 -5.52 0.99 -5.30
N ILE A 34 -6.07 -0.23 -5.33
CA ILE A 34 -7.09 -0.68 -4.37
C ILE A 34 -6.56 -0.57 -2.94
N LEU A 35 -5.34 -1.05 -2.68
CA LEU A 35 -4.72 -0.97 -1.35
C LEU A 35 -4.49 0.48 -0.91
N ALA A 36 -4.04 1.35 -1.81
CA ALA A 36 -3.86 2.76 -1.48
C ALA A 36 -5.19 3.48 -1.17
N CYS A 37 -6.25 3.21 -1.94
CA CYS A 37 -7.59 3.72 -1.66
C CYS A 37 -8.12 3.17 -0.33
N PHE A 38 -7.95 1.88 -0.07
CA PHE A 38 -8.29 1.25 1.20
C PHE A 38 -7.58 1.95 2.37
N MET A 39 -6.28 2.23 2.25
CA MET A 39 -5.53 2.90 3.30
C MET A 39 -6.02 4.31 3.59
N LEU A 40 -6.48 5.07 2.57
CA LEU A 40 -7.09 6.38 2.79
C LEU A 40 -8.38 6.26 3.60
N CYS A 41 -9.29 5.35 3.20
CA CYS A 41 -10.51 5.08 3.95
C CYS A 41 -10.21 4.59 5.37
N HIS A 42 -9.23 3.69 5.51
CA HIS A 42 -8.82 3.12 6.78
C HIS A 42 -8.35 4.20 7.76
N MET A 43 -7.46 5.12 7.34
CA MET A 43 -6.97 6.22 8.18
C MET A 43 -8.09 7.20 8.57
N ILE A 44 -9.10 7.40 7.71
CA ILE A 44 -10.29 8.20 8.06
C ILE A 44 -11.09 7.48 9.14
N PHE A 45 -11.34 6.18 8.95
CA PHE A 45 -12.18 5.38 9.85
C PHE A 45 -11.55 5.24 11.23
N THR A 46 -10.26 4.88 11.30
CA THR A 46 -9.53 4.82 12.57
C THR A 46 -9.33 6.21 13.19
N GLY A 47 -9.22 7.26 12.36
CA GLY A 47 -9.11 8.65 12.80
C GLY A 47 -10.37 9.21 13.46
N THR A 48 -11.54 8.58 13.31
CA THR A 48 -12.78 9.03 13.97
C THR A 48 -12.73 9.00 15.50
N ILE A 49 -11.75 8.30 16.09
CA ILE A 49 -11.47 8.34 17.53
C ILE A 49 -11.18 9.77 18.04
N LEU A 50 -10.71 10.66 17.17
CA LEU A 50 -10.48 12.07 17.50
C LEU A 50 -11.77 12.78 17.91
N ILE A 51 -12.91 12.33 17.38
CA ILE A 51 -14.25 12.83 17.72
C ILE A 51 -14.75 12.14 19.01
N GLY A 52 -14.40 10.87 19.20
CA GLY A 52 -14.65 10.11 20.43
C GLY A 52 -14.95 8.63 20.16
N LYS A 53 -15.03 7.83 21.23
CA LYS A 53 -15.29 6.38 21.14
C LYS A 53 -16.59 6.08 20.37
N GLY A 54 -17.66 6.85 20.63
CA GLY A 54 -18.96 6.66 19.97
C GLY A 54 -18.92 6.91 18.45
N ALA A 55 -18.07 7.82 17.97
CA ALA A 55 -17.91 8.05 16.53
C ALA A 55 -17.20 6.88 15.86
N PHE A 56 -16.15 6.35 16.49
CA PHE A 56 -15.46 5.13 16.03
C PHE A 56 -16.39 3.92 16.00
N GLU A 57 -17.13 3.68 17.09
CA GLU A 57 -18.16 2.61 17.14
C GLU A 57 -19.23 2.80 16.06
N GLY A 58 -19.67 4.04 15.80
CA GLY A 58 -20.61 4.33 14.72
C GLY A 58 -20.09 3.93 13.33
N VAL A 59 -18.79 4.15 13.06
CA VAL A 59 -18.14 3.70 11.82
C VAL A 59 -18.02 2.18 11.77
N VAL A 60 -17.68 1.53 12.89
CA VAL A 60 -17.66 0.05 12.98
C VAL A 60 -19.05 -0.51 12.68
N HIS A 61 -20.10 0.04 13.28
CA HIS A 61 -21.49 -0.35 13.03
C HIS A 61 -21.92 -0.13 11.57
N PHE A 62 -21.47 0.97 10.93
CA PHE A 62 -21.68 1.19 9.51
C PHE A 62 -20.99 0.12 8.64
N ALA A 63 -19.80 -0.33 9.04
CA ALA A 63 -19.06 -1.40 8.36
C ALA A 63 -19.61 -2.81 8.67
N GLU A 64 -20.39 -2.96 9.74
CA GLU A 64 -21.00 -4.22 10.21
C GLU A 64 -22.54 -4.15 10.13
N PRO A 65 -23.13 -4.12 8.91
CA PRO A 65 -24.57 -3.97 8.75
C PRO A 65 -25.34 -5.08 9.48
N GLY A 66 -26.36 -4.70 10.24
CA GLY A 66 -27.15 -5.63 11.05
C GLY A 66 -26.42 -6.18 12.30
N GLY A 67 -25.26 -5.63 12.66
CA GLY A 67 -24.47 -6.07 13.81
C GLY A 67 -23.69 -7.36 13.58
N ILE A 68 -23.57 -7.79 12.31
CA ILE A 68 -22.86 -9.01 11.93
C ILE A 68 -21.36 -8.72 11.90
N TYR A 69 -20.69 -8.91 13.02
CA TYR A 69 -19.28 -8.53 13.16
C TYR A 69 -18.34 -9.25 12.18
N PHE A 70 -18.67 -10.48 11.75
CA PHE A 70 -17.86 -11.22 10.78
C PHE A 70 -17.69 -10.49 9.44
N VAL A 71 -18.52 -9.48 9.12
CA VAL A 71 -18.36 -8.69 7.90
C VAL A 71 -16.98 -8.00 7.86
N THR A 72 -16.54 -7.40 8.95
CA THR A 72 -15.22 -6.72 9.00
C THR A 72 -14.08 -7.73 8.89
N ASN A 73 -14.19 -8.92 9.50
CA ASN A 73 -13.23 -10.01 9.32
C ASN A 73 -13.15 -10.48 7.86
N ILE A 74 -14.28 -10.65 7.17
CA ILE A 74 -14.33 -11.04 5.75
C ILE A 74 -13.71 -9.95 4.87
N VAL A 75 -14.04 -8.68 5.11
CA VAL A 75 -13.43 -7.56 4.39
C VAL A 75 -11.92 -7.54 4.61
N ALA A 76 -11.46 -7.72 5.85
CA ALA A 76 -10.03 -7.82 6.16
C ALA A 76 -9.37 -9.00 5.43
N PHE A 77 -10.05 -10.14 5.31
CA PHE A 77 -9.55 -11.30 4.57
C PHE A 77 -9.44 -11.03 3.07
N VAL A 78 -10.43 -10.37 2.47
CA VAL A 78 -10.38 -9.95 1.06
C VAL A 78 -9.22 -8.99 0.83
N ILE A 79 -9.04 -8.00 1.70
CA ILE A 79 -7.91 -7.07 1.64
C ILE A 79 -6.58 -7.81 1.81
N PHE A 80 -6.52 -8.81 2.69
CA PHE A 80 -5.33 -9.66 2.85
C PHE A 80 -4.98 -10.40 1.56
N VAL A 81 -5.96 -10.99 0.87
CA VAL A 81 -5.74 -11.65 -0.42
C VAL A 81 -5.22 -10.65 -1.46
N ILE A 82 -5.80 -9.46 -1.54
CA ILE A 82 -5.33 -8.40 -2.46
C ILE A 82 -3.90 -7.97 -2.10
N PHE A 83 -3.59 -7.84 -0.81
CA PHE A 83 -2.25 -7.54 -0.31
C PHE A 83 -1.24 -8.62 -0.74
N VAL A 84 -1.56 -9.89 -0.56
CA VAL A 84 -0.70 -11.01 -0.96
C VAL A 84 -0.50 -11.03 -2.49
N VAL A 85 -1.56 -10.84 -3.27
CA VAL A 85 -1.47 -10.75 -4.74
C VAL A 85 -0.61 -9.56 -5.17
N HIS A 86 -0.81 -8.39 -4.56
CA HIS A 86 0.01 -7.21 -4.83
C HIS A 86 1.49 -7.49 -4.55
N ALA A 87 1.77 -8.05 -3.38
CA ALA A 87 3.12 -8.35 -2.93
C ALA A 87 3.82 -9.39 -3.83
N PHE A 88 3.11 -10.46 -4.21
CA PHE A 88 3.60 -11.46 -5.15
C PHE A 88 3.89 -10.88 -6.55
N LEU A 89 3.04 -9.99 -7.05
CA LEU A 89 3.29 -9.35 -8.34
C LEU A 89 4.43 -8.34 -8.28
N ALA A 90 4.53 -7.58 -7.17
CA ALA A 90 5.50 -6.51 -6.99
C ALA A 90 6.91 -7.02 -6.65
N MET A 91 7.05 -8.15 -5.95
CA MET A 91 8.36 -8.71 -5.56
C MET A 91 9.25 -9.05 -6.76
N ARG A 92 8.65 -9.29 -7.93
CA ARG A 92 9.39 -9.49 -9.21
C ARG A 92 10.25 -8.28 -9.59
N LYS A 93 9.98 -7.10 -9.02
CA LYS A 93 10.75 -5.87 -9.26
C LYS A 93 11.90 -5.68 -8.27
N PHE A 94 12.06 -6.56 -7.28
CA PHE A 94 13.15 -6.45 -6.31
C PHE A 94 14.50 -6.82 -6.95
N PRO A 95 15.62 -6.26 -6.49
CA PRO A 95 16.95 -6.72 -6.90
C PRO A 95 17.12 -8.21 -6.56
N ALA A 96 17.12 -9.08 -7.58
CA ALA A 96 17.04 -10.53 -7.39
C ALA A 96 18.34 -11.18 -6.89
N ASN A 97 19.47 -10.46 -6.93
CA ASN A 97 20.76 -10.95 -6.45
C ASN A 97 21.65 -9.79 -5.97
N TYR A 98 22.77 -10.15 -5.32
CA TYR A 98 23.70 -9.18 -4.76
C TYR A 98 24.32 -8.25 -5.82
N ALA A 99 24.58 -8.75 -7.04
CA ALA A 99 25.11 -7.95 -8.12
C ALA A 99 24.12 -6.85 -8.54
N ALA A 100 22.84 -7.20 -8.72
CA ALA A 100 21.76 -6.26 -9.02
C ALA A 100 21.57 -5.23 -7.90
N TYR A 101 21.62 -5.67 -6.65
CA TYR A 101 21.52 -4.77 -5.49
C TYR A 101 22.66 -3.75 -5.45
N ARG A 102 23.92 -4.21 -5.60
CA ARG A 102 25.09 -3.32 -5.64
C ARG A 102 25.04 -2.35 -6.81
N ALA A 103 24.68 -2.84 -8.00
CA ALA A 103 24.57 -2.00 -9.20
C ALA A 103 23.52 -0.90 -9.01
N PHE A 104 22.33 -1.25 -8.51
CA PHE A 104 21.29 -0.26 -8.23
C PHE A 104 21.73 0.74 -7.15
N LYS A 105 22.32 0.27 -6.04
CA LYS A 105 22.80 1.14 -4.95
C LYS A 105 23.84 2.13 -5.47
N ALA A 106 24.85 1.67 -6.22
CA ALA A 106 25.87 2.54 -6.81
C ALA A 106 25.26 3.56 -7.78
N HIS A 107 24.36 3.12 -8.65
CA HIS A 107 23.68 3.99 -9.61
C HIS A 107 22.85 5.09 -8.92
N LYS A 108 22.05 4.73 -7.91
CA LYS A 108 21.27 5.69 -7.10
C LYS A 108 22.17 6.75 -6.45
N MET A 109 23.27 6.33 -5.84
CA MET A 109 24.21 7.24 -5.17
C MET A 109 24.90 8.20 -6.15
N ARG A 110 25.25 7.72 -7.36
CA ARG A 110 25.86 8.55 -8.40
C ARG A 110 24.88 9.51 -9.05
N MET A 111 23.68 9.04 -9.40
CA MET A 111 22.69 9.85 -10.11
C MET A 111 22.09 10.96 -9.26
N LYS A 112 21.96 10.75 -7.95
CA LYS A 112 21.26 11.67 -7.02
C LYS A 112 19.87 12.09 -7.54
N HIS A 113 19.22 11.20 -8.30
CA HIS A 113 17.92 11.45 -8.90
C HIS A 113 16.80 11.11 -7.90
N CYS A 114 15.86 12.05 -7.74
CA CYS A 114 14.79 11.95 -6.74
C CYS A 114 13.93 10.70 -6.96
N ASP A 115 13.39 10.46 -8.15
CA ASP A 115 12.45 9.35 -8.37
C ASP A 115 13.11 7.98 -8.28
N THR A 116 14.39 7.89 -8.65
CA THR A 116 15.21 6.69 -8.45
C THR A 116 15.39 6.39 -6.97
N THR A 117 15.55 7.44 -6.16
CA THR A 117 15.66 7.32 -4.70
C THR A 117 14.31 7.01 -4.05
N LEU A 118 13.21 7.59 -4.53
CA LEU A 118 11.87 7.25 -4.06
C LEU A 118 11.53 5.78 -4.34
N TRP A 119 11.89 5.25 -5.50
CA TRP A 119 11.73 3.82 -5.77
C TRP A 119 12.50 2.94 -4.77
N TRP A 120 13.71 3.37 -4.37
CA TRP A 120 14.48 2.66 -3.35
C TRP A 120 13.78 2.61 -1.99
N PHE A 121 13.16 3.71 -1.57
CA PHE A 121 12.35 3.71 -0.35
C PHE A 121 11.12 2.82 -0.49
N GLN A 122 10.43 2.85 -1.64
CA GLN A 122 9.28 1.99 -1.86
C GLN A 122 9.65 0.50 -1.87
N PHE A 123 10.85 0.14 -2.35
CA PHE A 123 11.38 -1.21 -2.23
C PHE A 123 11.52 -1.63 -0.76
N TRP A 124 12.20 -0.83 0.06
CA TRP A 124 12.41 -1.16 1.47
C TRP A 124 11.11 -1.19 2.28
N THR A 125 10.25 -0.19 2.13
CA THR A 125 8.96 -0.19 2.83
C THR A 125 8.06 -1.32 2.36
N GLY A 126 8.08 -1.66 1.06
CA GLY A 126 7.34 -2.81 0.53
C GLY A 126 7.82 -4.13 1.12
N PHE A 127 9.14 -4.31 1.24
CA PHE A 127 9.72 -5.48 1.90
C PHE A 127 9.31 -5.58 3.38
N LEU A 128 9.37 -4.48 4.13
CA LEU A 128 9.02 -4.47 5.55
C LEU A 128 7.52 -4.69 5.79
N LEU A 129 6.66 -4.22 4.88
CA LEU A 129 5.22 -4.41 4.95
C LEU A 129 4.79 -5.89 4.84
N PHE A 130 5.59 -6.79 4.25
CA PHE A 130 5.31 -8.24 4.29
C PHE A 130 5.11 -8.75 5.71
N PHE A 131 5.85 -8.20 6.67
CA PHE A 131 5.79 -8.63 8.07
C PHE A 131 4.78 -7.80 8.84
N PHE A 132 4.90 -6.47 8.79
CA PHE A 132 4.07 -5.57 9.60
C PHE A 132 2.61 -5.55 9.14
N ALA A 133 2.34 -5.38 7.85
CA ALA A 133 0.96 -5.34 7.38
C ALA A 133 0.28 -6.71 7.49
N ALA A 134 0.99 -7.80 7.21
CA ALA A 134 0.44 -9.14 7.39
C ALA A 134 0.06 -9.41 8.84
N ALA A 135 0.97 -9.14 9.79
CA ALA A 135 0.68 -9.30 11.22
C ALA A 135 -0.55 -8.47 11.63
N HIS A 136 -0.61 -7.19 11.24
CA HIS A 136 -1.76 -6.34 11.54
C HIS A 136 -3.06 -6.90 10.95
N ILE A 137 -3.10 -7.21 9.66
CA ILE A 137 -4.33 -7.65 8.99
C ILE A 137 -4.82 -8.99 9.57
N LEU A 138 -3.92 -9.93 9.85
CA LEU A 138 -4.28 -11.23 10.41
C LEU A 138 -4.91 -11.13 11.80
N THR A 139 -4.51 -10.15 12.63
CA THR A 139 -5.15 -9.90 13.94
C THR A 139 -6.59 -9.41 13.82
N ILE A 140 -6.96 -8.82 12.67
CA ILE A 140 -8.33 -8.41 12.36
C ILE A 140 -9.10 -9.59 11.77
N VAL A 141 -8.51 -10.31 10.81
CA VAL A 141 -9.13 -11.49 10.17
C VAL A 141 -9.55 -12.55 11.20
N PHE A 142 -8.67 -12.85 12.16
CA PHE A 142 -8.92 -13.85 13.21
C PHE A 142 -9.28 -13.21 14.55
N GLY A 143 -9.51 -11.91 14.57
CA GLY A 143 -9.86 -11.18 15.78
C GLY A 143 -11.33 -11.37 16.19
N PRO A 144 -11.65 -11.07 17.47
CA PRO A 144 -13.03 -10.90 17.90
C PRO A 144 -13.61 -9.60 17.30
N LYS A 145 -14.90 -9.36 17.55
CA LYS A 145 -15.60 -8.14 17.16
C LYS A 145 -14.77 -6.88 17.50
N ILE A 146 -14.68 -5.97 16.53
CA ILE A 146 -13.98 -4.70 16.71
C ILE A 146 -14.82 -3.82 17.63
N THR A 147 -14.20 -3.32 18.70
CA THR A 147 -14.77 -2.30 19.60
C THR A 147 -13.70 -1.26 19.89
N ALA A 148 -14.11 -0.08 20.33
CA ALA A 148 -13.21 0.99 20.74
C ALA A 148 -12.28 0.52 21.85
N ASP A 149 -12.81 -0.16 22.88
CA ASP A 149 -12.01 -0.62 24.02
C ASP A 149 -11.00 -1.71 23.62
N LEU A 150 -11.37 -2.63 22.73
CA LEU A 150 -10.44 -3.62 22.18
C LEU A 150 -9.33 -2.93 21.38
N ALA A 151 -9.69 -1.95 20.55
CA ALA A 151 -8.73 -1.21 19.73
C ALA A 151 -7.77 -0.38 20.60
N ILE A 152 -8.28 0.29 21.64
CA ILE A 152 -7.48 1.05 22.62
C ILE A 152 -6.48 0.12 23.31
N ALA A 153 -6.96 -0.98 23.91
CA ALA A 153 -6.09 -1.90 24.64
C ALA A 153 -5.00 -2.52 23.74
N ARG A 154 -5.34 -2.85 22.49
CA ARG A 154 -4.37 -3.35 21.51
C ARG A 154 -3.37 -2.28 21.09
N PHE A 155 -3.85 -1.06 20.84
CA PHE A 155 -2.98 0.05 20.47
C PHE A 155 -1.99 0.36 21.58
N GLY A 156 -2.46 0.42 22.83
CA GLY A 156 -1.62 0.62 24.01
C GLY A 156 -0.46 -0.36 24.11
N GLN A 157 -0.75 -1.65 23.96
CA GLN A 157 0.26 -2.71 23.98
C GLN A 157 1.23 -2.67 22.79
N LEU A 158 0.79 -2.20 21.62
CA LEU A 158 1.52 -2.33 20.35
C LEU A 158 1.79 -0.98 19.66
N HIS A 159 1.75 0.14 20.37
CA HIS A 159 1.84 1.47 19.77
C HIS A 159 3.12 1.67 18.94
N LEU A 160 4.27 1.16 19.40
CA LEU A 160 5.52 1.20 18.63
C LEU A 160 5.41 0.46 17.29
N PHE A 161 4.72 -0.70 17.29
CA PHE A 161 4.46 -1.45 16.06
C PHE A 161 3.58 -0.64 15.11
N TYR A 162 2.53 0.01 15.60
CA TYR A 162 1.62 0.81 14.78
C TYR A 162 2.28 2.08 14.22
N PHE A 163 3.10 2.79 15.01
CA PHE A 163 3.85 3.95 14.52
C PHE A 163 4.81 3.58 13.38
N VAL A 164 5.54 2.47 13.53
CA VAL A 164 6.45 1.98 12.49
C VAL A 164 5.68 1.52 11.26
N LEU A 165 4.59 0.79 11.43
CA LEU A 165 3.70 0.37 10.34
C LEU A 165 3.15 1.58 9.57
N LEU A 166 2.72 2.64 10.28
CA LEU A 166 2.21 3.88 9.69
C LEU A 166 3.26 4.53 8.78
N ILE A 167 4.51 4.66 9.26
CA ILE A 167 5.62 5.22 8.47
C ILE A 167 5.83 4.41 7.19
N PHE A 168 5.86 3.07 7.29
CA PHE A 168 6.08 2.21 6.13
C PHE A 168 4.94 2.30 5.12
N VAL A 169 3.68 2.17 5.56
CA VAL A 169 2.54 2.12 4.66
C VAL A 169 2.29 3.46 3.97
N VAL A 170 2.40 4.58 4.68
CA VAL A 170 2.22 5.92 4.09
C VAL A 170 3.33 6.22 3.10
N THR A 171 4.58 5.92 3.45
CA THR A 171 5.71 6.11 2.53
C THR A 171 5.55 5.23 1.29
N HIS A 172 5.17 3.96 1.46
CA HIS A 172 4.95 3.05 0.35
C HIS A 172 3.83 3.51 -0.58
N ALA A 173 2.67 3.88 0.00
CA ALA A 173 1.47 4.22 -0.75
C ALA A 173 1.58 5.58 -1.45
N SER A 174 2.15 6.60 -0.78
CA SER A 174 2.37 7.93 -1.39
C SER A 174 3.26 7.86 -2.63
N ILE A 175 4.41 7.17 -2.52
CA ILE A 175 5.32 6.96 -3.65
C ILE A 175 4.63 6.08 -4.71
N GLY A 176 3.92 5.05 -4.27
CA GLY A 176 3.19 4.12 -5.14
C GLY A 176 2.16 4.82 -6.02
N ILE A 177 1.30 5.65 -5.44
CA ILE A 177 0.27 6.44 -6.15
C ILE A 177 0.92 7.44 -7.11
N TYR A 178 1.94 8.17 -6.65
CA TYR A 178 2.68 9.09 -7.52
C TYR A 178 3.22 8.37 -8.76
N ARG A 179 3.92 7.25 -8.57
CA ARG A 179 4.49 6.50 -9.71
C ARG A 179 3.42 5.82 -10.55
N LEU A 180 2.31 5.39 -9.95
CA LEU A 180 1.20 4.77 -10.68
C LEU A 180 0.62 5.78 -11.68
N TYR A 181 0.41 7.02 -11.24
CA TYR A 181 -0.01 8.11 -12.12
C TYR A 181 1.02 8.33 -13.23
N MET A 182 2.31 8.48 -12.87
CA MET A 182 3.38 8.71 -13.85
C MET A 182 3.56 7.58 -14.87
N LYS A 183 3.12 6.36 -14.53
CA LYS A 183 3.25 5.16 -15.35
C LYS A 183 2.12 5.06 -16.38
N TRP A 184 0.88 5.37 -16.00
CA TRP A 184 -0.29 5.11 -16.83
C TRP A 184 -0.91 6.35 -17.47
N ILE A 185 -0.62 7.54 -16.93
CA ILE A 185 -1.17 8.79 -17.46
C ILE A 185 -0.12 9.48 -18.31
N SER A 186 -0.41 9.57 -19.62
CA SER A 186 0.36 10.41 -20.54
C SER A 186 0.16 11.88 -20.19
N ILE A 187 1.26 12.64 -20.18
CA ILE A 187 1.25 14.07 -19.89
C ILE A 187 1.69 14.78 -21.16
N ASP A 188 0.75 15.46 -21.80
CA ASP A 188 1.01 16.25 -23.00
C ASP A 188 1.53 17.66 -22.65
N GLY A 189 2.37 18.18 -23.55
CA GLY A 189 2.95 19.51 -23.49
C GLY A 189 4.42 19.54 -23.88
N THR A 190 5.00 20.72 -23.88
CA THR A 190 6.45 20.93 -23.99
C THR A 190 7.19 20.28 -22.81
N LYS A 191 8.50 20.07 -22.95
CA LYS A 191 9.34 19.50 -21.89
C LYS A 191 9.20 20.25 -20.56
N ALA A 192 9.16 21.58 -20.60
CA ALA A 192 9.00 22.42 -19.41
C ALA A 192 7.62 22.23 -18.75
N GLU A 193 6.55 22.16 -19.54
CA GLU A 193 5.19 21.94 -19.04
C GLU A 193 5.04 20.56 -18.41
N ILE A 194 5.59 19.52 -19.05
CA ILE A 194 5.60 18.16 -18.50
C ILE A 194 6.33 18.15 -17.16
N GLN A 195 7.50 18.78 -17.06
CA GLN A 195 8.25 18.85 -15.80
C GLN A 195 7.46 19.57 -14.69
N ARG A 196 6.83 20.71 -15.01
CA ARG A 196 5.97 21.44 -14.06
C ARG A 196 4.78 20.59 -13.59
N LYS A 197 4.07 19.94 -14.51
CA LYS A 197 2.95 19.04 -14.18
C LYS A 197 3.40 17.87 -13.31
N ARG A 198 4.52 17.21 -13.63
CA ARG A 198 5.09 16.12 -12.82
C ARG A 198 5.44 16.58 -11.41
N ALA A 199 6.04 17.78 -11.28
CA ALA A 199 6.37 18.36 -9.98
C ALA A 199 5.12 18.70 -9.17
N LEU A 200 4.09 19.26 -9.80
CA LEU A 200 2.81 19.56 -9.17
C LEU A 200 2.14 18.27 -8.65
N ILE A 201 2.00 17.24 -9.49
CA ILE A 201 1.38 15.97 -9.10
C ILE A 201 2.14 15.34 -7.94
N LYS A 202 3.48 15.32 -8.00
CA LYS A 202 4.31 14.85 -6.90
C LYS A 202 4.00 15.63 -5.63
N LYS A 203 4.07 16.97 -5.67
CA LYS A 203 3.78 17.82 -4.53
C LYS A 203 2.39 17.55 -3.95
N THR A 204 1.36 17.49 -4.78
CA THR A 204 -0.02 17.23 -4.36
C THR A 204 -0.16 15.87 -3.68
N VAL A 205 0.36 14.80 -4.29
CA VAL A 205 0.28 13.46 -3.70
C VAL A 205 0.96 13.43 -2.32
N PHE A 206 2.17 13.99 -2.21
CA PHE A 206 2.89 14.00 -0.94
C PHE A 206 2.24 14.89 0.12
N ILE A 207 1.61 16.02 -0.25
CA ILE A 207 0.83 16.84 0.68
C ILE A 207 -0.39 16.09 1.19
N VAL A 208 -1.16 15.45 0.30
CA VAL A 208 -2.36 14.70 0.69
C VAL A 208 -2.00 13.56 1.63
N TRP A 209 -1.05 12.70 1.25
CA TRP A 209 -0.60 11.61 2.10
C TRP A 209 0.08 12.09 3.39
N GLY A 210 0.80 13.22 3.34
CA GLY A 210 1.37 13.86 4.51
C GLY A 210 0.29 14.37 5.49
N ALA A 211 -0.82 14.92 4.98
CA ALA A 211 -1.93 15.34 5.82
C ALA A 211 -2.61 14.14 6.50
N PHE A 212 -2.83 13.04 5.77
CA PHE A 212 -3.34 11.80 6.35
C PHE A 212 -2.39 11.17 7.38
N PHE A 213 -1.08 11.24 7.14
CA PHE A 213 -0.07 10.82 8.11
C PHE A 213 -0.16 11.63 9.40
N LEU A 214 -0.23 12.97 9.30
CA LEU A 214 -0.36 13.84 10.47
C LEU A 214 -1.67 13.58 11.22
N LEU A 215 -2.79 13.44 10.50
CA LEU A 215 -4.07 13.06 11.10
C LEU A 215 -3.97 11.74 11.86
N SER A 216 -3.31 10.73 11.27
CA SER A 216 -3.15 9.41 11.88
C SER A 216 -2.24 9.47 13.10
N ILE A 217 -1.14 10.23 13.06
CA ILE A 217 -0.28 10.44 14.23
C ILE A 217 -1.04 11.11 15.38
N ILE A 218 -1.86 12.13 15.09
CA ILE A 218 -2.68 12.78 16.12
C ILE A 218 -3.70 11.79 16.69
N ALA A 219 -4.30 10.95 15.84
CA ALA A 219 -5.20 9.88 16.26
C ALA A 219 -4.48 8.82 17.13
N ASP A 220 -3.27 8.41 16.77
CA ASP A 220 -2.44 7.48 17.53
C ASP A 220 -2.13 7.98 18.94
N PHE A 221 -1.80 9.27 19.10
CA PHE A 221 -1.67 9.87 20.43
C PHE A 221 -3.00 9.92 21.18
N LYS A 222 -4.12 10.11 20.47
CA LYS A 222 -5.45 10.03 21.09
C LYS A 222 -5.76 8.61 21.57
N TRP A 223 -5.46 7.59 20.79
CA TRP A 223 -5.60 6.18 21.19
C TRP A 223 -4.81 5.89 22.47
N LEU A 224 -3.56 6.32 22.55
CA LEU A 224 -2.72 6.18 23.77
C LEU A 224 -3.28 6.92 24.98
N SER A 225 -3.85 8.10 24.78
CA SER A 225 -4.44 8.87 25.90
C SER A 225 -5.71 8.25 26.50
N LEU A 226 -6.28 7.25 25.83
CA LEU A 226 -7.51 6.56 26.23
C LEU A 226 -7.27 5.17 26.84
N GLU A 227 -6.01 4.69 26.81
CA GLU A 227 -5.55 3.49 27.52
C GLU A 227 -5.56 3.69 29.04
#